data_AF-A0A1M7CX48-F1
#
_entry.id   AF-A0A1M7CX48-F1
#
_cell.length_a   1.000
_cell.length_b   1.000
_cell.length_c   1.000
_cell.angle_alpha   90.00
_cell.angle_beta   90.00
_cell.angle_gamma   90.00
#
_symmetry.space_group_name_H-M   'P 1'
#
loop_
_entity.id
_entity.type
_entity.pdbx_description
1 polymer ?
#
loop_
_entity_poly.entity_id
_entity_poly.type
_entity_poly.pdbx_seq_one_letter_code
_entity_poly.pdbx_strand_id
1 'polypeptide(L)'
;MIGAHSLATAIFLIPIMQGFNINEMVGGYLMAGLLLLVISQLKFIRDFIISIPNYIIEAMLAGIVVNYMLSSILELSAYVLILAASVIAYFLVQVYIKNIPGFFGGLAVVFISSLFIGFESFEVDQVVFSVAFIEPQIDLVTITVISLPVAVMILGNEVSISLSALKKNGYEVPFQQGVLSSGIGTSIVNMFGGHAAGIGGMSTTICSNEEAGVKGERYKSAVVAGSLIVLFGLLAPLMINLMRAIQGELISIIVILTLLGILLNCFKSLMGLKSRTSIIIMISFVISAANINVYILSAPLLSLIVGYILYGFFIKGKIQG
;
A
#
# COMPACT_ATOMS: atom_id res chain seq x y z
N MET A 1 -1.77 11.01 -16.47
CA MET A 1 -1.49 10.48 -15.12
C MET A 1 -2.77 10.59 -14.31
N ILE A 2 -3.12 9.60 -13.49
CA ILE A 2 -4.27 9.67 -12.58
C ILE A 2 -3.78 9.55 -11.13
N GLY A 3 -4.34 10.38 -10.26
CA GLY A 3 -4.07 10.36 -8.83
C GLY A 3 -4.83 9.23 -8.13
N ALA A 4 -4.20 8.54 -7.21
CA ALA A 4 -4.82 7.56 -6.34
C ALA A 4 -4.10 7.50 -4.98
N HIS A 5 -4.83 7.03 -3.97
CA HIS A 5 -4.22 6.56 -2.73
C HIS A 5 -3.37 5.32 -3.02
N SER A 6 -2.14 5.28 -2.50
CA SER A 6 -1.28 4.12 -2.74
C SER A 6 -1.71 2.96 -1.85
N LEU A 7 -2.25 1.92 -2.49
CA LEU A 7 -2.69 0.69 -1.82
C LEU A 7 -1.52 0.05 -1.06
N ALA A 8 -0.36 -0.08 -1.72
CA ALA A 8 0.84 -0.65 -1.12
C ALA A 8 1.22 0.10 0.18
N THR A 9 1.22 1.44 0.14
CA THR A 9 1.53 2.22 1.34
C THR A 9 0.47 2.05 2.43
N ALA A 10 -0.82 2.03 2.08
CA ALA A 10 -1.89 1.83 3.06
C ALA A 10 -1.67 0.52 3.84
N ILE A 11 -1.36 -0.56 3.12
CA ILE A 11 -1.08 -1.88 3.69
C ILE A 11 0.14 -1.87 4.59
N PHE A 12 1.23 -1.26 4.13
CA PHE A 12 2.44 -1.08 4.90
C PHE A 12 2.16 -0.38 6.24
N LEU A 13 1.22 0.56 6.25
CA LEU A 13 0.90 1.39 7.40
C LEU A 13 0.00 0.70 8.43
N ILE A 14 -0.83 -0.26 8.03
CA ILE A 14 -1.74 -0.98 8.95
C ILE A 14 -1.02 -1.48 10.23
N PRO A 15 0.09 -2.25 10.16
CA PRO A 15 0.80 -2.68 11.37
C PRO A 15 1.48 -1.54 12.13
N ILE A 16 1.81 -0.44 11.45
CA ILE A 16 2.54 0.69 12.05
C ILE A 16 1.57 1.58 12.85
N MET A 17 0.33 1.73 12.38
CA MET A 17 -0.68 2.61 12.99
C MET A 17 -0.96 2.30 14.47
N GLN A 18 -0.71 1.08 14.95
CA GLN A 18 -0.92 0.72 16.35
C GLN A 18 0.08 1.40 17.30
N GLY A 19 1.24 1.84 16.80
CA GLY A 19 2.32 2.40 17.61
C GLY A 19 2.44 3.93 17.60
N PHE A 20 1.62 4.63 16.82
CA PHE A 20 1.73 6.08 16.61
C PHE A 20 0.36 6.75 16.69
N ASN A 21 0.33 7.97 17.21
CA ASN A 21 -0.89 8.78 17.21
C ASN A 21 -1.13 9.40 15.81
N ILE A 22 -2.34 9.95 15.59
CA ILE A 22 -2.70 10.49 14.28
C ILE A 22 -1.80 11.67 13.84
N ASN A 23 -1.37 12.53 14.76
CA ASN A 23 -0.51 13.66 14.47
C ASN A 23 0.89 13.21 14.02
N GLU A 24 1.44 12.16 14.66
CA GLU A 24 2.71 11.53 14.27
C GLU A 24 2.59 10.89 12.88
N MET A 25 1.53 10.13 12.63
CA MET A 25 1.28 9.53 11.31
C MET A 25 1.24 10.60 10.21
N VAL A 26 0.52 11.70 10.44
CA VAL A 26 0.43 12.86 9.54
C VAL A 26 1.80 13.51 9.34
N GLY A 27 2.59 13.71 10.40
CA GLY A 27 3.96 14.23 10.29
C GLY A 27 4.87 13.33 9.44
N GLY A 28 4.70 12.01 9.56
CA GLY A 28 5.43 11.03 8.74
C GLY A 28 5.05 11.07 7.27
N TYR A 29 3.76 11.16 6.96
CA TYR A 29 3.31 11.29 5.59
C TYR A 29 3.72 12.62 4.97
N LEU A 30 3.65 13.71 5.75
CA LEU A 30 4.10 15.02 5.31
C LEU A 30 5.57 14.97 4.92
N MET A 31 6.42 14.40 5.79
CA MET A 31 7.84 14.30 5.50
C MET A 31 8.14 13.32 4.36
N ALA A 32 7.35 12.25 4.17
CA ALA A 32 7.42 11.42 2.96
C ALA A 32 7.16 12.24 1.69
N GLY A 33 6.11 13.06 1.69
CA GLY A 33 5.77 13.94 0.58
C GLY A 33 6.87 14.96 0.31
N LEU A 34 7.40 15.61 1.35
CA LEU A 34 8.53 16.54 1.24
C LEU A 34 9.79 15.87 0.69
N LEU A 35 10.11 14.65 1.15
CA LEU A 35 11.21 13.86 0.61
C LEU A 35 11.02 13.60 -0.89
N LEU A 36 9.82 13.23 -1.34
CA LEU A 36 9.52 13.06 -2.76
C LEU A 36 9.71 14.36 -3.55
N LEU A 37 9.26 15.51 -3.02
CA LEU A 37 9.49 16.80 -3.65
C LEU A 37 10.98 17.09 -3.82
N VAL A 38 11.79 16.84 -2.80
CA VAL A 38 13.25 16.98 -2.85
C VAL A 38 13.87 16.02 -3.88
N ILE A 39 13.45 14.75 -3.89
CA ILE A 39 13.92 13.72 -4.84
C ILE A 39 13.58 14.10 -6.29
N SER A 40 12.44 14.75 -6.52
CA SER A 40 12.04 15.19 -7.86
C SER A 40 13.03 16.18 -8.48
N GLN A 41 13.75 16.93 -7.64
CA GLN A 41 14.73 17.94 -8.05
C GLN A 41 16.17 17.39 -8.04
N LEU A 42 16.49 16.50 -7.10
CA LEU A 42 17.85 16.01 -6.90
C LEU A 42 18.15 14.70 -7.65
N LYS A 43 18.90 14.82 -8.76
CA LYS A 43 19.30 13.68 -9.61
C LYS A 43 19.97 12.55 -8.83
N PHE A 44 20.90 12.86 -7.92
CA PHE A 44 21.65 11.84 -7.18
C PHE A 44 20.77 10.97 -6.27
N ILE A 45 19.84 11.60 -5.53
CA ILE A 45 18.94 10.86 -4.62
C ILE A 45 17.96 10.01 -5.44
N ARG A 46 17.45 10.56 -6.54
CA ARG A 46 16.66 9.79 -7.50
C ARG A 46 17.41 8.55 -7.98
N ASP A 47 18.63 8.73 -8.47
CA ASP A 47 19.40 7.63 -9.07
C ASP A 47 19.74 6.56 -8.01
N PHE A 48 19.94 6.95 -6.75
CA PHE A 48 20.07 6.03 -5.63
C PHE A 48 18.80 5.23 -5.38
N ILE A 49 17.63 5.87 -5.24
CA ILE A 49 16.39 5.16 -4.92
C ILE A 49 15.92 4.28 -6.08
N ILE A 50 16.04 4.74 -7.33
CA ILE A 50 15.73 3.93 -8.53
C ILE A 50 16.67 2.72 -8.64
N SER A 51 17.88 2.80 -8.07
CA SER A 51 18.80 1.67 -8.08
C SER A 51 18.42 0.53 -7.16
N ILE A 52 17.46 0.74 -6.22
CA ILE A 52 16.90 -0.32 -5.38
C ILE A 52 16.00 -1.21 -6.27
N PRO A 53 16.36 -2.48 -6.48
CA PRO A 53 15.54 -3.37 -7.31
C PRO A 53 14.14 -3.60 -6.71
N ASN A 54 13.11 -3.56 -7.55
CA ASN A 54 11.72 -3.76 -7.13
C ASN A 54 11.49 -5.06 -6.34
N TYR A 55 12.22 -6.14 -6.64
CA TYR A 55 12.08 -7.40 -5.89
C TYR A 55 12.51 -7.28 -4.41
N ILE A 56 13.35 -6.31 -4.02
CA ILE A 56 13.66 -6.06 -2.61
C ILE A 56 12.48 -5.35 -1.93
N ILE A 57 11.84 -4.40 -2.62
CA ILE A 57 10.66 -3.68 -2.14
C ILE A 57 9.48 -4.64 -1.97
N GLU A 58 9.25 -5.51 -2.96
CA GLU A 58 8.19 -6.54 -2.92
C GLU A 58 8.45 -7.58 -1.83
N ALA A 59 9.70 -7.97 -1.60
CA ALA A 59 10.08 -8.86 -0.50
C ALA A 59 9.86 -8.22 0.88
N MET A 60 10.23 -6.95 1.02
CA MET A 60 9.97 -6.15 2.23
C MET A 60 8.47 -6.09 2.53
N LEU A 61 7.66 -5.72 1.53
CA LEU A 61 6.20 -5.61 1.65
C LEU A 61 5.57 -6.97 2.03
N ALA A 62 5.95 -8.04 1.35
CA ALA A 62 5.49 -9.39 1.67
C ALA A 62 5.79 -9.77 3.13
N GLY A 63 6.97 -9.44 3.64
CA GLY A 63 7.33 -9.76 5.02
C GLY A 63 6.47 -9.02 6.05
N ILE A 64 6.20 -7.73 5.83
CA ILE A 64 5.34 -6.92 6.72
C ILE A 64 3.92 -7.45 6.73
N VAL A 65 3.40 -7.78 5.54
CA VAL A 65 2.06 -8.37 5.39
C VAL A 65 1.97 -9.69 6.14
N VAL A 66 2.97 -10.58 6.00
CA VAL A 66 3.01 -11.85 6.72
C VAL A 66 3.07 -11.65 8.23
N ASN A 67 3.91 -10.72 8.71
CA ASN A 67 4.00 -10.42 10.14
C ASN A 67 2.64 -9.99 10.69
N TYR A 68 2.01 -9.00 10.06
CA TYR A 68 0.71 -8.50 10.48
C TYR A 68 -0.37 -9.59 10.46
N MET A 69 -0.43 -10.39 9.38
CA MET A 69 -1.40 -11.48 9.27
C MET A 69 -1.21 -12.51 10.39
N LEU A 70 0.02 -12.91 10.69
CA LEU A 70 0.30 -13.88 11.75
C LEU A 70 -0.09 -13.33 13.13
N SER A 71 0.32 -12.10 13.46
CA SER A 71 -0.03 -11.45 14.73
C SER A 71 -1.55 -11.32 14.88
N SER A 72 -2.25 -10.88 13.84
CA SER A 72 -3.71 -10.71 13.87
C SER A 72 -4.45 -12.05 14.00
N ILE A 73 -3.98 -13.10 13.32
CA ILE A 73 -4.61 -14.43 13.42
C ILE A 73 -4.51 -15.00 14.85
N LEU A 74 -3.41 -14.74 15.56
CA LEU A 74 -3.24 -15.20 16.94
C LEU A 74 -4.25 -14.57 17.90
N GLU A 75 -4.70 -13.34 17.63
CA GLU A 75 -5.73 -12.64 18.41
C GLU A 75 -7.14 -13.18 18.12
N LEU A 76 -7.36 -13.87 17.00
CA LEU A 76 -8.67 -14.37 16.57
C LEU A 76 -9.05 -15.74 17.14
N SER A 77 -8.49 -16.16 18.27
CA SER A 77 -8.70 -17.48 18.87
C SER A 77 -10.19 -17.83 19.09
N ALA A 78 -11.03 -16.85 19.44
CA ALA A 78 -12.48 -17.04 19.62
C ALA A 78 -13.27 -17.12 18.29
N TYR A 79 -12.68 -16.65 17.18
CA TYR A 79 -13.34 -16.49 15.88
C TYR A 79 -12.73 -17.37 14.78
N VAL A 80 -11.91 -18.36 15.13
CA VAL A 80 -11.18 -19.23 14.18
C VAL A 80 -12.11 -19.92 13.19
N LEU A 81 -13.30 -20.36 13.62
CA LEU A 81 -14.28 -20.99 12.72
C LEU A 81 -14.79 -20.00 11.65
N ILE A 82 -15.00 -18.74 12.02
CA ILE A 82 -15.43 -17.69 11.09
C ILE A 82 -14.30 -17.36 10.13
N LEU A 83 -13.07 -17.22 10.63
CA LEU A 83 -11.89 -17.03 9.79
C LEU A 83 -11.76 -18.16 8.76
N ALA A 84 -11.83 -19.42 9.20
CA ALA A 84 -11.74 -20.59 8.33
C ALA A 84 -12.87 -20.62 7.29
N ALA A 85 -14.12 -20.38 7.70
CA ALA A 85 -15.26 -20.30 6.80
C ALA A 85 -15.10 -19.16 5.78
N SER A 86 -14.56 -18.02 6.20
CA SER A 86 -14.34 -16.86 5.33
C SER A 86 -13.23 -17.12 4.30
N VAL A 87 -12.17 -17.84 4.68
CA VAL A 87 -11.11 -18.28 3.75
C VAL A 87 -11.66 -19.29 2.74
N ILE A 88 -12.51 -20.23 3.17
CA ILE A 88 -13.16 -21.19 2.27
C ILE A 88 -14.07 -20.46 1.28
N ALA A 89 -14.90 -19.54 1.75
CA ALA A 89 -15.78 -18.75 0.88
C ALA A 89 -14.98 -17.88 -0.09
N TYR A 90 -13.88 -17.28 0.37
CA TYR A 90 -12.94 -16.57 -0.49
C TYR A 90 -12.46 -17.44 -1.64
N PHE A 91 -12.01 -18.66 -1.34
CA PHE A 91 -11.51 -19.59 -2.34
C PHE A 91 -12.62 -20.03 -3.31
N LEU A 92 -13.81 -20.38 -2.81
CA LEU A 92 -14.93 -20.81 -3.63
C LEU A 92 -15.35 -19.72 -4.63
N VAL A 93 -15.48 -18.47 -4.17
CA VAL A 93 -15.81 -17.35 -5.05
C VAL A 93 -14.71 -17.14 -6.09
N GLN A 94 -13.45 -17.12 -5.67
CA GLN A 94 -12.31 -16.91 -6.56
C GLN A 94 -12.21 -17.98 -7.67
N VAL A 95 -12.57 -19.23 -7.37
CA VAL A 95 -12.48 -20.36 -8.31
C VAL A 95 -13.72 -20.48 -9.20
N TYR A 96 -14.91 -20.37 -8.63
CA TYR A 96 -16.15 -20.68 -9.33
C TYR A 96 -16.86 -19.45 -9.91
N ILE A 97 -16.58 -18.24 -9.43
CA ILE A 97 -17.26 -17.01 -9.85
C ILE A 97 -16.26 -16.06 -10.53
N LYS A 98 -16.10 -16.19 -11.85
CA LYS A 98 -15.06 -15.49 -12.63
C LYS A 98 -15.08 -13.96 -12.59
N ASN A 99 -16.23 -13.35 -12.25
CA ASN A 99 -16.42 -11.90 -12.30
C ASN A 99 -16.42 -11.24 -10.90
N ILE A 100 -16.31 -12.01 -9.83
CA ILE A 100 -16.36 -11.50 -8.47
C ILE A 100 -15.05 -11.83 -7.77
N PRO A 101 -14.30 -10.84 -7.26
CA PRO A 101 -13.12 -11.08 -6.43
C PRO A 101 -13.47 -11.96 -5.22
N GLY A 102 -12.61 -12.93 -4.90
CA GLY A 102 -12.78 -13.83 -3.76
C GLY A 102 -13.06 -13.10 -2.44
N PHE A 103 -12.51 -11.89 -2.28
CA PHE A 103 -12.77 -10.99 -1.15
C PHE A 103 -14.26 -10.91 -0.76
N PHE A 104 -15.17 -10.79 -1.74
CA PHE A 104 -16.61 -10.67 -1.47
C PHE A 104 -17.21 -11.94 -0.85
N GLY A 105 -16.64 -13.12 -1.13
CA GLY A 105 -17.05 -14.38 -0.50
C GLY A 105 -16.76 -14.39 0.99
N GLY A 106 -15.54 -14.01 1.38
CA GLY A 106 -15.18 -13.91 2.79
C GLY A 106 -15.91 -12.77 3.50
N LEU A 107 -16.08 -11.62 2.84
CA LEU A 107 -16.88 -10.51 3.37
C LEU A 107 -18.32 -10.93 3.67
N ALA A 108 -18.95 -11.74 2.81
CA ALA A 108 -20.30 -12.25 3.04
C ALA A 108 -20.38 -13.14 4.29
N VAL A 109 -19.38 -13.99 4.53
CA VAL A 109 -19.34 -14.83 5.74
C VAL A 109 -19.20 -13.97 7.00
N VAL A 110 -18.33 -12.98 6.98
CA VAL A 110 -18.16 -12.04 8.10
C VAL A 110 -19.46 -11.28 8.37
N PHE A 111 -20.09 -10.76 7.33
CA PHE A 111 -21.35 -10.05 7.44
C PHE A 111 -22.47 -10.93 8.01
N ILE A 112 -22.65 -12.14 7.48
CA ILE A 112 -23.66 -13.09 7.98
C ILE A 112 -23.38 -13.42 9.46
N SER A 113 -22.12 -13.66 9.81
CA SER A 113 -21.74 -13.96 11.18
C SER A 113 -22.05 -12.81 12.15
N SER A 114 -21.83 -11.56 11.71
CA SER A 114 -22.16 -10.37 12.51
C SER A 114 -23.66 -10.28 12.87
N LEU A 115 -24.55 -10.79 12.00
CA LEU A 115 -25.98 -10.83 12.28
C LEU A 115 -26.34 -11.78 13.44
N PHE A 116 -25.54 -12.82 13.68
CA PHE A 116 -25.77 -13.79 14.76
C PHE A 116 -25.08 -13.39 16.06
N ILE A 117 -23.90 -12.78 15.96
CA ILE A 117 -23.10 -12.37 17.13
C ILE A 117 -23.62 -11.05 17.70
N GLY A 118 -24.25 -10.22 16.87
CA GLY A 118 -24.72 -8.89 17.20
C GLY A 118 -23.73 -7.82 16.76
N PHE A 119 -24.26 -6.62 16.53
CA PHE A 119 -23.48 -5.42 16.24
C PHE A 119 -23.09 -4.73 17.55
N GLU A 120 -21.93 -4.07 17.55
CA GLU A 120 -21.59 -3.16 18.64
C GLU A 120 -22.55 -1.97 18.63
N SER A 121 -22.92 -1.50 19.82
CA SER A 121 -23.68 -0.25 19.94
C SER A 121 -22.80 0.91 19.53
N PHE A 122 -23.16 1.61 18.47
CA PHE A 122 -22.50 2.82 18.04
C PHE A 122 -23.51 3.95 17.99
N GLU A 123 -23.08 5.15 18.39
CA GLU A 123 -23.89 6.35 18.18
C GLU A 123 -23.82 6.72 16.69
N VAL A 124 -25.00 6.89 16.09
CA VAL A 124 -25.09 7.51 14.76
C VAL A 124 -24.92 9.01 14.98
N ASP A 125 -23.66 9.44 15.09
CA ASP A 125 -23.35 10.87 15.00
C ASP A 125 -23.95 11.43 13.70
N GLN A 126 -24.42 12.68 13.72
CA GLN A 126 -24.80 13.36 12.49
C GLN A 126 -23.61 13.26 11.53
N VAL A 127 -23.83 12.55 10.42
CA VAL A 127 -22.79 12.23 9.43
C VAL A 127 -22.47 13.51 8.66
N VAL A 128 -21.72 14.40 9.28
CA VAL A 128 -21.25 15.63 8.65
C VAL A 128 -19.89 15.31 8.06
N PHE A 129 -19.82 15.34 6.73
CA PHE A 129 -18.55 15.41 6.04
C PHE A 129 -17.82 16.65 6.53
N SER A 130 -16.76 16.45 7.31
CA SER A 130 -15.91 17.53 7.82
C SER A 130 -14.49 17.30 7.35
N VAL A 131 -13.88 18.35 6.84
CA VAL A 131 -12.47 18.37 6.49
C VAL A 131 -11.77 19.04 7.66
N ALA A 132 -11.18 18.23 8.53
CA ALA A 132 -10.41 18.71 9.67
C ALA A 132 -8.94 18.78 9.31
N PHE A 133 -8.31 19.91 9.58
CA PHE A 133 -6.86 20.03 9.52
C PHE A 133 -6.26 19.31 10.72
N ILE A 134 -5.29 18.42 10.48
CA ILE A 134 -4.55 17.71 11.52
C ILE A 134 -3.15 18.29 11.60
N GLU A 135 -2.78 18.81 12.76
CA GLU A 135 -1.45 19.38 12.98
C GLU A 135 -0.39 18.27 12.95
N PRO A 136 0.63 18.36 12.06
CA PRO A 136 1.66 17.34 11.95
C PRO A 136 2.61 17.38 13.15
N GLN A 137 2.85 16.22 13.77
CA GLN A 137 3.92 16.04 14.75
C GLN A 137 5.09 15.33 14.07
N ILE A 138 6.23 16.00 13.97
CA ILE A 138 7.42 15.46 13.29
C ILE A 138 8.45 15.08 14.34
N ASP A 139 8.85 13.81 14.35
CA ASP A 139 10.00 13.33 15.11
C ASP A 139 10.89 12.44 14.24
N LEU A 140 12.07 12.11 14.76
CA LEU A 140 13.05 11.31 14.02
C LEU A 140 12.57 9.86 13.78
N VAL A 141 11.77 9.32 14.69
CA VAL A 141 11.24 7.95 14.62
C VAL A 141 10.24 7.83 13.47
N THR A 142 9.35 8.79 13.34
CA THR A 142 8.34 8.88 12.29
C THR A 142 9.00 9.04 10.92
N ILE A 143 10.14 9.74 10.84
CA ILE A 143 10.92 9.85 9.60
C ILE A 143 11.46 8.49 9.15
N THR A 144 12.06 7.72 10.06
CA THR A 144 12.67 6.44 9.72
C THR A 144 11.65 5.32 9.54
N VAL A 145 10.60 5.30 10.36
CA VAL A 145 9.60 4.22 10.39
C VAL A 145 8.57 4.41 9.28
N ILE A 146 8.15 5.64 9.00
CA ILE A 146 7.06 5.93 8.05
C ILE A 146 7.60 6.58 6.78
N SER A 147 8.32 7.70 6.91
CA SER A 147 8.60 8.57 5.76
C SER A 147 9.47 7.92 4.69
N LEU A 148 10.58 7.31 5.12
CA LEU A 148 11.53 6.67 4.20
C LEU A 148 10.92 5.45 3.47
N PRO A 149 10.30 4.46 4.17
CA PRO A 149 9.66 3.35 3.48
C PRO A 149 8.54 3.78 2.53
N VAL A 150 7.68 4.72 2.95
CA VAL A 150 6.60 5.24 2.10
C VAL A 150 7.16 5.89 0.83
N ALA A 151 8.20 6.71 0.93
CA ALA A 151 8.84 7.32 -0.23
C ALA A 151 9.42 6.27 -1.20
N VAL A 152 10.13 5.25 -0.67
CA VAL A 152 10.69 4.16 -1.48
C VAL A 152 9.58 3.37 -2.18
N MET A 153 8.48 3.06 -1.48
CA MET A 153 7.34 2.34 -2.05
C MET A 153 6.65 3.13 -3.16
N ILE A 154 6.43 4.43 -2.98
CA ILE A 154 5.83 5.29 -4.01
C ILE A 154 6.71 5.30 -5.27
N LEU A 155 8.03 5.40 -5.10
CA LEU A 155 8.97 5.46 -6.23
C LEU A 155 9.09 4.12 -6.96
N GLY A 156 9.27 3.03 -6.21
CA GLY A 156 9.49 1.70 -6.76
C GLY A 156 8.23 1.05 -7.34
N ASN A 157 7.09 1.21 -6.67
CA ASN A 157 5.86 0.52 -7.05
C ASN A 157 4.93 1.40 -7.87
N GLU A 158 4.69 2.65 -7.49
CA GLU A 158 3.64 3.45 -8.13
C GLU A 158 4.15 4.25 -9.33
N VAL A 159 5.20 5.04 -9.12
CA VAL A 159 5.78 5.91 -10.15
C VAL A 159 6.36 5.06 -11.27
N SER A 160 7.14 4.03 -10.94
CA SER A 160 7.78 3.16 -11.93
C SER A 160 6.75 2.39 -12.78
N ILE A 161 5.68 1.85 -12.18
CA ILE A 161 4.60 1.17 -12.92
C ILE A 161 3.86 2.16 -13.81
N SER A 162 3.48 3.32 -13.26
CA SER A 162 2.75 4.36 -14.00
C SER A 162 3.49 4.81 -15.25
N LEU A 163 4.78 5.12 -15.11
CA LEU A 163 5.60 5.61 -16.22
C LEU A 163 5.88 4.52 -17.25
N SER A 164 6.07 3.27 -16.80
CA SER A 164 6.25 2.13 -17.71
C SER A 164 4.99 1.90 -18.55
N ALA A 165 3.81 2.00 -17.93
CA ALA A 165 2.54 1.87 -18.64
C ALA A 165 2.29 3.03 -19.62
N LEU A 166 2.56 4.27 -19.19
CA LEU A 166 2.47 5.45 -20.06
C LEU A 166 3.39 5.33 -21.27
N LYS A 167 4.65 4.92 -21.06
CA LYS A 167 5.61 4.71 -22.13
C LYS A 167 5.14 3.62 -23.10
N LYS A 168 4.63 2.49 -22.59
CA LYS A 168 4.05 1.40 -23.41
C LYS A 168 2.88 1.91 -24.27
N ASN A 169 2.08 2.82 -23.74
CA ASN A 169 0.95 3.43 -24.43
C ASN A 169 1.34 4.68 -25.27
N GLY A 170 2.64 4.91 -25.47
CA GLY A 170 3.18 5.96 -26.34
C GLY A 170 3.13 7.37 -25.75
N TYR A 171 3.09 7.51 -24.43
CA TYR A 171 3.25 8.78 -23.72
C TYR A 171 4.64 8.87 -23.10
N GLU A 172 5.39 9.93 -23.43
CA GLU A 172 6.66 10.21 -22.78
C GLU A 172 6.45 11.21 -21.64
N VAL A 173 6.55 10.72 -20.41
CA VAL A 173 6.42 11.54 -19.20
C VAL A 173 7.73 11.49 -18.43
N PRO A 174 8.35 12.64 -18.11
CA PRO A 174 9.56 12.69 -17.29
C PRO A 174 9.31 12.10 -15.91
N PHE A 175 10.28 11.33 -15.40
CA PHE A 175 10.21 10.72 -14.07
C PHE A 175 9.90 11.74 -12.96
N GLN A 176 10.52 12.92 -13.05
CA GLN A 176 10.36 14.02 -12.11
C GLN A 176 8.91 14.47 -11.99
N GLN A 177 8.13 14.44 -13.07
CA GLN A 177 6.73 14.85 -13.02
C GLN A 177 5.89 13.86 -12.22
N GLY A 178 6.13 12.55 -12.40
CA GLY A 178 5.48 11.50 -11.60
C GLY A 178 5.79 11.67 -10.11
N VAL A 179 7.07 11.83 -9.77
CA VAL A 179 7.50 12.03 -8.37
C VAL A 179 6.97 13.31 -7.76
N LEU A 180 7.06 14.43 -8.50
CA LEU A 180 6.56 15.72 -8.05
C LEU A 180 5.06 15.65 -7.74
N SER A 181 4.27 15.04 -8.65
CA SER A 181 2.82 14.89 -8.45
C SER A 181 2.48 14.04 -7.23
N SER A 182 3.25 12.97 -6.97
CA SER A 182 3.09 12.15 -5.77
C SER A 182 3.52 12.88 -4.50
N GLY A 183 4.59 13.67 -4.55
CA GLY A 183 5.03 14.48 -3.42
C GLY A 183 3.98 15.52 -3.04
N ILE A 184 3.46 16.27 -4.01
CA ILE A 184 2.38 17.24 -3.80
C ILE A 184 1.13 16.56 -3.25
N GLY A 185 0.68 15.47 -3.89
CA GLY A 185 -0.51 14.74 -3.46
C GLY A 185 -0.38 14.23 -2.03
N THR A 186 0.75 13.61 -1.71
CA THR A 186 1.00 13.06 -0.37
C THR A 186 1.09 14.17 0.65
N SER A 187 1.83 15.26 0.38
CA SER A 187 1.98 16.40 1.30
C SER A 187 0.67 17.12 1.61
N ILE A 188 -0.25 17.23 0.66
CA ILE A 188 -1.54 17.93 0.87
C ILE A 188 -2.54 17.00 1.55
N VAL A 189 -2.72 15.78 1.01
CA VAL A 189 -3.78 14.87 1.46
C VAL A 189 -3.57 14.42 2.91
N ASN A 190 -2.32 14.32 3.37
CA ASN A 190 -2.07 13.89 4.75
C ASN A 190 -2.58 14.87 5.81
N MET A 191 -2.52 16.17 5.54
CA MET A 191 -2.91 17.19 6.52
C MET A 191 -4.42 17.19 6.79
N PHE A 192 -5.19 16.45 5.98
CA PHE A 192 -6.63 16.25 6.11
C PHE A 192 -6.99 14.80 6.46
N GLY A 193 -6.05 14.05 7.07
CA GLY A 193 -6.26 12.68 7.54
C GLY A 193 -6.09 11.59 6.49
N GLY A 194 -5.63 11.92 5.28
CA GLY A 194 -5.25 10.91 4.30
C GLY A 194 -3.85 10.34 4.56
N HIS A 195 -3.53 9.22 3.91
CA HIS A 195 -2.17 8.67 3.90
C HIS A 195 -1.42 9.13 2.63
N ALA A 196 -0.46 8.33 2.14
CA ALA A 196 0.18 8.57 0.86
C ALA A 196 -0.79 8.54 -0.34
N ALA A 197 -0.81 9.65 -1.08
CA ALA A 197 -1.58 9.85 -2.30
C ALA A 197 -0.67 10.39 -3.40
N GLY A 198 -0.78 9.85 -4.61
CA GLY A 198 0.08 10.26 -5.70
C GLY A 198 -0.35 9.66 -7.03
N ILE A 199 0.57 9.55 -7.97
CA ILE A 199 0.27 8.85 -9.23
C ILE A 199 -0.06 7.38 -8.94
N GLY A 200 -1.21 6.89 -9.39
CA GLY A 200 -1.60 5.49 -9.20
C GLY A 200 -1.11 4.61 -10.35
N GLY A 201 -0.30 3.58 -10.06
CA GLY A 201 0.28 2.65 -11.05
C GLY A 201 -0.77 1.93 -11.89
N MET A 202 -1.64 1.18 -11.21
CA MET A 202 -2.71 0.40 -11.86
C MET A 202 -3.74 1.31 -12.53
N SER A 203 -4.20 2.35 -11.83
CA SER A 203 -5.18 3.31 -12.37
C SER A 203 -4.64 4.00 -13.62
N THR A 204 -3.37 4.40 -13.63
CA THR A 204 -2.72 5.00 -14.82
C THR A 204 -2.61 4.00 -15.95
N THR A 205 -2.30 2.74 -15.64
CA THR A 205 -2.24 1.66 -16.64
C THR A 205 -3.59 1.48 -17.34
N ILE A 206 -4.67 1.39 -16.57
CA ILE A 206 -6.03 1.23 -17.10
C ILE A 206 -6.46 2.46 -17.90
N CYS A 207 -6.30 3.67 -17.34
CA CYS A 207 -6.75 4.90 -17.97
C CYS A 207 -5.97 5.27 -19.25
N SER A 208 -4.73 4.80 -19.38
CA SER A 208 -3.89 5.08 -20.56
C SER A 208 -4.00 4.02 -21.67
N ASN A 209 -4.67 2.89 -21.41
CA ASN A 209 -4.84 1.79 -22.36
C ASN A 209 -5.65 2.21 -23.61
N GLU A 210 -5.54 1.44 -24.68
CA GLU A 210 -6.26 1.67 -25.95
C GLU A 210 -7.78 1.61 -25.80
N GLU A 211 -8.26 0.79 -24.89
CA GLU A 211 -9.68 0.68 -24.52
C GLU A 211 -10.26 1.97 -23.94
N ALA A 212 -9.41 2.89 -23.44
CA ALA A 212 -9.85 4.18 -22.90
C ALA A 212 -10.17 5.24 -24.00
N GLY A 213 -10.11 4.85 -25.27
CA GLY A 213 -10.50 5.68 -26.42
C GLY A 213 -9.32 6.25 -27.21
N VAL A 214 -9.61 7.27 -28.02
CA VAL A 214 -8.62 7.93 -28.89
C VAL A 214 -7.50 8.53 -28.05
N LYS A 215 -6.23 8.34 -28.47
CA LYS A 215 -5.04 8.72 -27.69
C LYS A 215 -5.10 10.16 -27.13
N GLY A 216 -5.46 11.14 -27.95
CA GLY A 216 -5.56 12.54 -27.52
C GLY A 216 -6.63 12.82 -26.45
N GLU A 217 -7.57 11.90 -26.25
CA GLU A 217 -8.71 12.07 -25.37
C GLU A 217 -8.68 11.15 -24.14
N ARG A 218 -7.69 10.25 -24.01
CA ARG A 218 -7.63 9.30 -22.89
C ARG A 218 -7.51 9.97 -21.52
N TYR A 219 -7.14 11.25 -21.45
CA TYR A 219 -7.20 11.99 -20.19
C TYR A 219 -8.64 12.07 -19.62
N LYS A 220 -9.68 11.98 -20.47
CA LYS A 220 -11.08 11.95 -20.04
C LYS A 220 -11.37 10.73 -19.16
N SER A 221 -10.77 9.57 -19.45
CA SER A 221 -10.93 8.38 -18.60
C SER A 221 -10.36 8.62 -17.20
N ALA A 222 -9.22 9.31 -17.11
CA ALA A 222 -8.61 9.69 -15.84
C ALA A 222 -9.49 10.70 -15.06
N VAL A 223 -10.11 11.65 -15.74
CA VAL A 223 -11.06 12.61 -15.12
C VAL A 223 -12.29 11.89 -14.60
N VAL A 224 -12.88 10.98 -15.37
CA VAL A 224 -14.05 10.20 -14.94
C VAL A 224 -13.70 9.31 -13.75
N ALA A 225 -12.60 8.55 -13.83
CA ALA A 225 -12.16 7.70 -12.74
C ALA A 225 -11.84 8.51 -11.47
N GLY A 226 -11.16 9.65 -11.59
CA GLY A 226 -10.91 10.54 -10.47
C GLY A 226 -12.19 11.10 -9.85
N SER A 227 -13.16 11.51 -10.68
CA SER A 227 -14.46 12.00 -10.22
C SER A 227 -15.24 10.92 -9.47
N LEU A 228 -15.23 9.69 -9.97
CA LEU A 228 -15.84 8.55 -9.29
C LEU A 228 -15.16 8.27 -7.94
N ILE A 229 -13.82 8.32 -7.88
CA ILE A 229 -13.08 8.14 -6.62
C ILE A 229 -13.49 9.22 -5.60
N VAL A 230 -13.61 10.48 -6.01
CA VAL A 230 -14.07 11.57 -5.13
C VAL A 230 -15.50 11.31 -4.65
N LEU A 231 -16.41 10.93 -5.54
CA LEU A 231 -17.80 10.61 -5.19
C LEU A 231 -17.89 9.45 -4.19
N PHE A 232 -17.10 8.40 -4.37
CA PHE A 232 -17.00 7.31 -3.40
C PHE A 232 -16.39 7.77 -2.07
N GLY A 233 -15.41 8.67 -2.11
CA GLY A 233 -14.80 9.26 -0.91
C GLY A 233 -15.80 10.05 -0.04
N LEU A 234 -16.82 10.67 -0.65
CA LEU A 234 -17.89 11.34 0.10
C LEU A 234 -18.74 10.37 0.93
N LEU A 235 -18.73 9.07 0.60
CA LEU A 235 -19.39 8.01 1.37
C LEU A 235 -18.50 7.46 2.50
N ALA A 236 -17.27 7.94 2.67
CA ALA A 236 -16.35 7.46 3.69
C ALA A 236 -16.91 7.57 5.13
N PRO A 237 -17.59 8.67 5.55
CA PRO A 237 -18.21 8.73 6.87
C PRO A 237 -19.26 7.63 7.12
N LEU A 238 -20.05 7.29 6.09
CA LEU A 238 -21.00 6.18 6.16
C LEU A 238 -20.29 4.85 6.34
N MET A 239 -19.19 4.64 5.60
CA MET A 239 -18.38 3.42 5.73
C MET A 239 -17.75 3.32 7.13
N ILE A 240 -17.25 4.41 7.70
CA ILE A 240 -16.67 4.41 9.06
C ILE A 240 -17.71 4.00 10.10
N ASN A 241 -18.95 4.51 10.01
CA ASN A 241 -20.02 4.13 10.93
C ASN A 241 -20.41 2.66 10.77
N LEU A 242 -20.48 2.15 9.53
CA LEU A 242 -20.71 0.72 9.30
C LEU A 242 -19.58 -0.14 9.86
N MET A 243 -18.34 0.30 9.75
CA MET A 243 -17.21 -0.43 10.35
C MET A 243 -17.28 -0.40 11.88
N ARG A 244 -17.65 0.73 12.50
CA ARG A 244 -17.84 0.84 13.96
C ARG A 244 -18.98 -0.03 14.50
N ALA A 245 -19.94 -0.38 13.66
CA ALA A 245 -21.02 -1.31 14.04
C ALA A 245 -20.52 -2.77 14.17
N ILE A 246 -19.44 -3.12 13.46
CA ILE A 246 -18.91 -4.48 13.39
C ILE A 246 -17.84 -4.66 14.47
N GLN A 247 -17.84 -5.81 15.14
CA GLN A 247 -16.80 -6.16 16.13
C GLN A 247 -15.39 -6.08 15.52
N GLY A 248 -14.43 -5.54 16.28
CA GLY A 248 -13.06 -5.33 15.82
C GLY A 248 -12.39 -6.61 15.28
N GLU A 249 -12.66 -7.76 15.88
CA GLU A 249 -12.13 -9.06 15.48
C GLU A 249 -12.63 -9.48 14.08
N LEU A 250 -13.90 -9.19 13.78
CA LEU A 250 -14.48 -9.45 12.47
C LEU A 250 -13.87 -8.53 11.39
N ILE A 251 -13.55 -7.28 11.74
CA ILE A 251 -12.82 -6.37 10.87
C ILE A 251 -11.42 -6.92 10.58
N SER A 252 -10.71 -7.43 11.59
CA SER A 252 -9.40 -8.06 11.41
C SER A 252 -9.44 -9.23 10.41
N ILE A 253 -10.51 -10.04 10.40
CA ILE A 253 -10.70 -11.09 9.37
C ILE A 253 -10.78 -10.48 7.97
N ILE A 254 -11.54 -9.39 7.78
CA ILE A 254 -11.65 -8.70 6.49
C ILE A 254 -10.29 -8.16 6.03
N VAL A 255 -9.51 -7.59 6.95
CA VAL A 255 -8.15 -7.11 6.66
C VAL A 255 -7.27 -8.28 6.23
N ILE A 256 -7.23 -9.38 6.97
CA ILE A 256 -6.46 -10.59 6.62
C ILE A 256 -6.81 -11.10 5.22
N LEU A 257 -8.10 -11.17 4.88
CA LEU A 257 -8.55 -11.61 3.56
C LEU A 257 -8.13 -10.66 2.44
N THR A 258 -8.13 -9.35 2.71
CA THR A 258 -7.65 -8.33 1.76
C THR A 258 -6.15 -8.52 1.51
N LEU A 259 -5.39 -8.70 2.59
CA LEU A 259 -3.94 -8.89 2.56
C LEU A 259 -3.49 -10.15 1.82
N LEU A 260 -4.31 -11.22 1.79
CA LEU A 260 -4.01 -12.41 0.99
C LEU A 260 -3.79 -12.10 -0.50
N GLY A 261 -4.62 -11.23 -1.08
CA GLY A 261 -4.50 -10.87 -2.49
C GLY A 261 -3.20 -10.11 -2.79
N ILE A 262 -2.80 -9.23 -1.87
CA ILE A 262 -1.54 -8.48 -1.96
C ILE A 262 -0.35 -9.42 -1.82
N LEU A 263 -0.37 -10.28 -0.81
CA LEU A 263 0.70 -11.24 -0.57
C LEU A 263 0.91 -12.16 -1.78
N LEU A 264 -0.19 -12.58 -2.42
CA LEU A 264 -0.16 -13.29 -3.70
C LEU A 264 0.53 -12.50 -4.81
N ASN A 265 0.25 -11.20 -4.93
CA ASN A 265 0.88 -10.35 -5.94
C ASN A 265 2.37 -10.15 -5.68
N CYS A 266 2.76 -9.94 -4.42
CA CYS A 266 4.18 -9.87 -4.04
C CYS A 266 4.88 -11.20 -4.35
N PHE A 267 4.34 -12.35 -3.96
CA PHE A 267 5.01 -13.62 -4.28
C PHE A 267 5.06 -13.90 -5.78
N LYS A 268 4.01 -13.58 -6.54
CA LYS A 268 4.04 -13.68 -8.02
C LYS A 268 5.14 -12.82 -8.63
N SER A 269 5.36 -11.60 -8.13
CA SER A 269 6.42 -10.71 -8.64
C SER A 269 7.83 -11.19 -8.29
N LEU A 270 7.97 -12.01 -7.24
CA LEU A 270 9.23 -12.58 -6.77
C LEU A 270 9.56 -13.95 -7.40
N MET A 271 8.59 -14.64 -7.99
CA MET A 271 8.77 -15.95 -8.62
C MET A 271 9.59 -15.88 -9.91
N GLY A 272 10.38 -16.94 -10.18
CA GLY A 272 11.13 -17.08 -11.43
C GLY A 272 12.46 -16.31 -11.50
N LEU A 273 12.88 -15.68 -10.40
CA LEU A 273 14.15 -14.96 -10.31
C LEU A 273 15.34 -15.91 -10.11
N LYS A 274 16.53 -15.49 -10.57
CA LYS A 274 17.77 -16.30 -10.51
C LYS A 274 18.13 -16.67 -9.06
N SER A 275 18.73 -17.85 -8.86
CA SER A 275 19.08 -18.40 -7.53
C SER A 275 19.78 -17.41 -6.58
N ARG A 276 20.75 -16.60 -7.06
CA ARG A 276 21.42 -15.58 -6.22
C ARG A 276 20.47 -14.46 -5.78
N THR A 277 19.57 -14.04 -6.66
CA THR A 277 18.54 -13.05 -6.36
C THR A 277 17.52 -13.60 -5.36
N SER A 278 17.16 -14.88 -5.48
CA SER A 278 16.24 -15.56 -4.57
C SER A 278 16.72 -15.52 -3.10
N ILE A 279 18.04 -15.65 -2.87
CA ILE A 279 18.61 -15.56 -1.51
C ILE A 279 18.42 -14.14 -0.94
N ILE A 280 18.69 -13.09 -1.74
CA ILE A 280 18.53 -11.70 -1.31
C ILE A 280 17.06 -11.37 -1.00
N ILE A 281 16.15 -11.88 -1.84
CA ILE A 281 14.70 -11.79 -1.62
C ILE A 281 14.33 -12.41 -0.28
N MET A 282 14.83 -13.63 0.00
CA MET A 282 14.50 -14.31 1.25
C MET A 282 15.06 -13.62 2.48
N ILE A 283 16.29 -13.11 2.43
CA ILE A 283 16.86 -12.32 3.53
C ILE A 283 16.03 -11.06 3.78
N SER A 284 15.69 -10.32 2.72
CA SER A 284 14.88 -9.10 2.83
C SER A 284 13.49 -9.41 3.40
N PHE A 285 12.84 -10.47 2.91
CA PHE A 285 11.55 -10.95 3.41
C PHE A 285 11.62 -11.32 4.90
N VAL A 286 12.60 -12.13 5.31
CA VAL A 286 12.71 -12.60 6.70
C VAL A 286 12.98 -11.45 7.66
N ILE A 287 13.87 -10.50 7.31
CA ILE A 287 14.14 -9.32 8.15
C ILE A 287 12.85 -8.52 8.37
N SER A 288 12.10 -8.30 7.29
CA SER A 288 10.85 -7.55 7.34
C SER A 288 9.77 -8.29 8.13
N ALA A 289 9.66 -9.62 7.94
CA ALA A 289 8.68 -10.48 8.62
C ALA A 289 8.99 -10.69 10.11
N ALA A 290 10.26 -10.66 10.50
CA ALA A 290 10.66 -10.76 11.89
C ALA A 290 10.21 -9.53 12.71
N ASN A 291 9.98 -8.39 12.04
CA ASN A 291 9.53 -7.13 12.66
C ASN A 291 10.42 -6.69 13.84
N ILE A 292 11.74 -6.93 13.72
CA ILE A 292 12.73 -6.53 14.72
C ILE A 292 13.28 -5.15 14.36
N ASN A 293 13.04 -4.17 15.23
CA ASN A 293 13.63 -2.84 15.12
C ASN A 293 15.03 -2.82 15.73
N VAL A 294 15.97 -2.15 15.07
CA VAL A 294 17.36 -2.01 15.54
C VAL A 294 17.66 -0.52 15.69
N TYR A 295 17.84 -0.08 16.94
CA TYR A 295 17.91 1.34 17.29
C TYR A 295 16.67 2.11 16.79
N ILE A 296 16.85 3.07 15.87
CA ILE A 296 15.80 3.93 15.28
C ILE A 296 15.35 3.37 13.91
N LEU A 297 15.96 2.30 13.43
CA LEU A 297 15.65 1.72 12.12
C LEU A 297 14.54 0.68 12.27
N SER A 298 13.46 0.88 11.51
CA SER A 298 12.37 -0.06 11.43
C SER A 298 12.77 -1.32 10.66
N ALA A 299 12.16 -2.46 10.98
CA ALA A 299 12.39 -3.71 10.24
C ALA A 299 12.23 -3.56 8.70
N PRO A 300 11.23 -2.82 8.18
CA PRO A 300 11.12 -2.54 6.75
C PRO A 300 12.32 -1.78 6.17
N LEU A 301 12.78 -0.74 6.87
CA LEU A 301 13.92 0.05 6.41
C LEU A 301 15.22 -0.77 6.47
N LEU A 302 15.41 -1.57 7.52
CA LEU A 302 16.53 -2.52 7.63
C LEU A 302 16.51 -3.54 6.49
N SER A 303 15.33 -4.08 6.15
CA SER A 303 15.14 -4.99 5.03
C SER A 303 15.61 -4.38 3.71
N LEU A 304 15.22 -3.13 3.43
CA LEU A 304 15.66 -2.39 2.23
C LEU A 304 17.18 -2.16 2.23
N ILE A 305 17.75 -1.72 3.35
CA ILE A 305 19.18 -1.42 3.47
C ILE A 305 20.00 -2.70 3.25
N VAL A 306 19.69 -3.77 3.98
CA VAL A 306 20.42 -5.04 3.88
C VAL A 306 20.24 -5.65 2.50
N GLY A 307 19.03 -5.66 1.97
CA GLY A 307 18.74 -6.16 0.61
C GLY A 307 19.54 -5.40 -0.45
N TYR A 308 19.58 -4.08 -0.37
CA TYR A 308 20.31 -3.24 -1.32
C TYR A 308 21.83 -3.43 -1.23
N ILE A 309 22.40 -3.53 -0.02
CA ILE A 309 23.82 -3.83 0.19
C ILE A 309 24.18 -5.17 -0.47
N LEU A 310 23.41 -6.22 -0.20
CA LEU A 310 23.64 -7.54 -0.79
C LEU A 310 23.51 -7.53 -2.31
N TYR A 311 22.54 -6.79 -2.85
CA TYR A 311 22.41 -6.59 -4.29
C TYR A 311 23.66 -5.94 -4.90
N GLY A 312 24.18 -4.88 -4.26
CA GLY A 312 25.38 -4.19 -4.68
C GLY A 312 26.60 -5.11 -4.76
N PHE A 313 26.87 -5.84 -3.67
CA PHE A 313 28.05 -6.72 -3.57
C PHE A 313 27.97 -7.95 -4.46
N PHE A 314 26.83 -8.64 -4.51
CA PHE A 314 26.75 -9.99 -5.12
C PHE A 314 26.18 -10.00 -6.54
N ILE A 315 25.44 -8.97 -6.94
CA ILE A 315 24.78 -8.91 -8.26
C ILE A 315 25.39 -7.79 -9.10
N LYS A 316 25.40 -6.55 -8.60
CA LYS A 316 25.85 -5.38 -9.38
C LYS A 316 27.36 -5.43 -9.66
N GLY A 317 28.17 -5.82 -8.67
CA GLY A 317 29.64 -5.90 -8.78
C GLY A 317 30.20 -6.93 -9.79
N LYS A 318 29.38 -7.85 -10.32
CA LYS A 318 29.80 -8.85 -11.33
C LYS A 318 29.41 -8.53 -12.77
N ILE A 319 28.68 -7.44 -13.00
CA ILE A 319 28.29 -7.00 -14.36
C ILE A 319 29.34 -6.02 -14.94
N GLN A 320 30.29 -5.56 -14.11
CA GLN A 320 31.37 -4.64 -14.50
C GLN A 320 32.77 -5.27 -14.51
N GLY A 321 32.86 -6.61 -14.38
CA GLY A 321 34.13 -7.36 -14.39
C GLY A 321 34.19 -8.36 -15.52
#